data_AF-A0A949HWY8-F1
#
_entry.id   AF-A0A949HWY8-F1
#
_cell.length_a   1.000
_cell.length_b   1.000
_cell.length_c   1.000
_cell.angle_alpha   90.00
_cell.angle_beta   90.00
_cell.angle_gamma   90.00
#
_symmetry.space_group_name_H-M   'P 1'
#
loop_
_entity.id
_entity.type
_entity.pdbx_description
1 polymer ?
#
loop_
_entity_poly.entity_id
_entity_poly.type
_entity_poly.pdbx_seq_one_letter_code
_entity_poly.pdbx_strand_id
1 'polypeptide(L)'
;MMTQDAVDLIRGSLFQALMIVGPLLLIALVVGLILGVLQTVMQIQDSTIATVPRLLLIGLALLVMLPWMADKLVEYSKDRIIEIPTVVFGKGLP
;
A
#
# COMPACT_ATOMS: atom_id res chain seq x y z
N MET A 1 -12.64 -26.33 -8.56
CA MET A 1 -11.77 -25.19 -8.17
C MET A 1 -10.37 -25.74 -8.15
N MET A 2 -9.66 -25.56 -9.27
CA MET A 2 -8.34 -26.15 -9.45
C MET A 2 -7.34 -25.29 -8.67
N THR A 3 -6.33 -25.92 -8.06
CA THR A 3 -5.28 -25.23 -7.30
C THR A 3 -4.58 -24.11 -8.09
N GLN A 4 -4.60 -24.17 -9.43
CA GLN A 4 -4.10 -23.12 -10.33
C GLN A 4 -4.89 -21.80 -10.22
N ASP A 5 -6.23 -21.85 -10.13
CA ASP A 5 -7.07 -20.65 -10.02
C ASP A 5 -6.76 -19.88 -8.72
N ALA A 6 -6.51 -20.61 -7.63
CA ALA A 6 -6.15 -20.03 -6.34
C ALA A 6 -4.77 -19.36 -6.39
N VAL A 7 -3.80 -19.97 -7.07
CA VAL A 7 -2.44 -19.42 -7.22
C VAL A 7 -2.46 -18.13 -8.05
N ASP A 8 -3.22 -18.09 -9.15
CA ASP A 8 -3.32 -16.90 -9.99
C ASP A 8 -4.05 -15.75 -9.30
N LEU A 9 -5.09 -16.05 -8.50
CA LEU A 9 -5.77 -15.07 -7.66
C LEU A 9 -4.82 -14.43 -6.64
N ILE A 10 -4.05 -15.25 -5.93
CA ILE A 10 -3.06 -14.79 -4.95
C ILE A 10 -2.01 -13.94 -5.65
N ARG A 11 -1.50 -14.38 -6.80
CA ARG A 11 -0.48 -13.65 -7.57
C ARG A 11 -0.97 -12.26 -8.00
N GLY A 12 -2.18 -12.17 -8.55
CA GLY A 12 -2.79 -10.91 -8.96
C GLY A 12 -3.00 -9.94 -7.77
N SER A 13 -3.46 -10.47 -6.64
CA SER A 13 -3.65 -9.70 -5.42
C SER A 13 -2.32 -9.17 -4.86
N LEU A 14 -1.27 -9.99 -4.90
CA LEU A 14 0.07 -9.62 -4.43
C LEU A 14 0.68 -8.52 -5.30
N PHE A 15 0.53 -8.61 -6.63
CA PHE A 15 0.97 -7.57 -7.56
C PHE A 15 0.23 -6.25 -7.33
N GLN A 16 -1.08 -6.29 -7.14
CA GLN A 16 -1.87 -5.09 -6.82
C GLN A 16 -1.38 -4.45 -5.52
N ALA A 17 -1.20 -5.26 -4.46
CA ALA A 17 -0.70 -4.78 -3.18
C ALA A 17 0.69 -4.16 -3.33
N LEU A 18 1.59 -4.79 -4.09
CA LEU A 18 2.93 -4.25 -4.36
C LEU A 18 2.88 -2.92 -5.10
N MET A 19 1.95 -2.76 -6.05
CA MET A 19 1.79 -1.52 -6.82
C MET A 19 1.23 -0.38 -5.96
N ILE A 20 0.37 -0.70 -4.98
CA ILE A 20 -0.15 0.26 -3.99
C ILE A 20 0.94 0.65 -2.97
N VAL A 21 1.71 -0.33 -2.49
CA VAL A 21 2.73 -0.10 -1.45
C VAL A 21 4.03 0.45 -2.03
N GLY A 22 4.29 0.28 -3.33
CA GLY A 22 5.49 0.74 -4.03
C GLY A 22 5.83 2.22 -3.86
N PRO A 23 4.94 3.17 -4.19
CA PRO A 23 5.23 4.59 -4.01
C PRO A 23 5.36 4.97 -2.52
N LEU A 24 4.59 4.33 -1.64
CA LEU A 24 4.71 4.52 -0.19
C LEU A 24 6.09 4.11 0.32
N LEU A 25 6.63 2.99 -0.14
CA LEU A 25 7.97 2.53 0.22
C LEU A 25 9.06 3.48 -0.28
N LEU A 26 8.94 4.01 -1.50
CA LEU A 26 9.88 4.99 -2.03
C LEU A 26 9.90 6.27 -1.19
N ILE A 27 8.74 6.80 -0.84
CA ILE A 27 8.65 7.99 0.03
C ILE A 27 9.20 7.69 1.41
N ALA A 28 8.82 6.56 2.02
CA ALA A 28 9.31 6.14 3.33
C ALA A 28 10.84 5.97 3.34
N LEU A 29 11.42 5.45 2.25
CA LEU A 29 12.86 5.30 2.09
C LEU A 29 13.56 6.67 2.03
N VAL A 30 13.08 7.58 1.19
CA VAL A 30 13.66 8.92 1.03
C VAL A 30 13.56 9.72 2.32
N VAL A 31 12.38 9.74 2.95
CA VAL A 31 12.15 10.45 4.22
C VAL A 31 12.98 9.82 5.34
N GLY A 32 13.02 8.48 5.41
CA GLY A 32 13.82 7.75 6.39
C GLY A 32 15.31 8.05 6.28
N LEU A 33 15.83 8.13 5.04
CA LEU A 33 17.21 8.48 4.75
C LEU A 33 17.52 9.92 5.16
N ILE A 34 16.70 10.89 4.74
CA ILE A 34 16.86 12.31 5.08
C ILE A 34 16.88 12.48 6.61
N LEU A 35 15.93 11.86 7.31
CA LEU A 35 15.85 11.96 8.76
C LEU A 35 17.00 11.26 9.47
N GLY A 36 17.49 10.13 8.94
CA GLY A 36 18.67 9.46 9.47
C GLY A 36 19.91 10.36 9.40
N VAL A 37 20.13 11.01 8.25
CA VAL A 37 21.25 11.95 8.06
C VAL A 37 21.10 13.16 8.98
N LEU A 38 19.90 13.76 9.07
CA LEU A 38 19.64 14.90 9.95
C LEU A 38 19.86 14.55 11.43
N GLN A 39 19.46 13.34 11.85
CA GLN A 39 19.71 12.85 13.20
C GLN A 39 21.21 12.73 13.49
N THR A 40 22.00 12.23 12.53
CA THR A 40 23.46 12.12 12.67
C THR A 40 24.14 13.49 12.70
N VAL A 41 23.74 14.41 11.81
CA VAL A 41 24.36 15.75 11.69
C VAL A 41 24.09 16.63 12.91
N MET A 42 22.88 16.58 13.48
CA MET A 42 22.53 17.41 14.65
C MET A 42 23.10 16.89 15.98
N GLN A 43 23.79 15.75 16.00
CA GLN A 43 24.35 15.11 17.20
C GLN A 43 23.34 14.95 18.37
N ILE A 44 22.04 14.87 18.08
CA ILE A 44 21.01 14.65 19.10
C ILE A 44 21.07 13.16 19.49
N GLN A 45 21.74 12.87 20.61
CA GLN A 45 21.85 11.51 21.16
C GLN A 45 20.61 11.10 21.99
N ASP A 46 19.67 12.02 22.23
CA ASP A 46 18.41 11.71 22.89
C ASP A 46 17.39 11.16 21.89
N SER A 47 17.27 9.83 21.88
CA SER A 47 16.33 9.06 21.05
C SER A 47 14.89 9.57 21.15
N THR A 48 14.48 10.14 22.30
CA THR A 48 13.12 10.63 22.54
C THR A 48 12.78 11.87 21.70
N ILE A 49 13.70 12.83 21.60
CA ILE A 49 13.44 14.09 20.88
C ILE A 49 13.50 13.88 19.36
N ALA A 50 14.39 13.00 18.88
CA ALA A 50 14.50 12.70 17.44
C ALA A 50 13.34 11.82 16.90
N THR A 51 12.66 11.06 17.77
CA THR A 51 11.56 10.17 17.36
C THR A 51 10.27 10.93 17.04
N VAL A 52 9.98 12.03 17.74
CA VAL A 52 8.77 12.85 17.51
C VAL A 52 8.70 13.45 16.10
N PRO A 53 9.70 14.18 15.58
CA PRO A 53 9.64 14.73 14.23
C PRO A 53 9.59 13.64 13.16
N ARG A 54 10.25 12.48 13.39
CA ARG A 54 10.15 11.31 12.50
C ARG A 54 8.71 10.77 12.43
N LEU A 55 8.04 10.63 13.57
CA LEU A 55 6.66 10.15 13.63
C LEU A 55 5.70 11.12 12.92
N LEU A 56 5.85 12.42 13.15
CA LEU A 56 5.03 13.44 12.49
C LEU A 56 5.20 13.40 10.96
N LEU A 57 6.42 13.30 10.46
CA LEU A 57 6.68 13.27 9.01
C LEU A 57 6.13 12.01 8.34
N ILE A 58 6.32 10.83 8.96
CA ILE A 58 5.76 9.58 8.45
C ILE A 58 4.23 9.62 8.51
N GLY A 59 3.66 10.13 9.61
CA GLY A 59 2.21 10.29 9.77
C GLY A 59 1.61 11.21 8.70
N LEU A 60 2.28 12.32 8.40
CA LEU A 60 1.84 13.28 7.39
C LEU A 60 1.96 12.71 5.97
N ALA A 61 3.05 11.98 5.67
CA ALA A 61 3.20 11.25 4.42
C ALA A 61 2.10 10.18 4.25
N LEU A 62 1.77 9.45 5.32
CA LEU A 62 0.70 8.47 5.33
C LEU A 62 -0.67 9.13 5.08
N LEU A 63 -0.97 10.26 5.74
CA LEU A 63 -2.23 10.98 5.54
C LEU A 63 -2.43 11.45 4.10
N VAL A 64 -1.37 11.91 3.44
CA VAL A 64 -1.40 12.33 2.03
C VAL A 64 -1.58 11.13 1.09
N MET A 65 -0.98 9.98 1.41
CA MET A 65 -1.09 8.77 0.60
C MET A 65 -2.36 7.95 0.85
N LEU A 66 -3.00 8.15 2.01
CA LEU A 66 -4.21 7.44 2.43
C LEU A 66 -5.34 7.47 1.39
N PRO A 67 -5.75 8.64 0.82
CA PRO A 67 -6.82 8.68 -0.17
C PRO A 67 -6.46 7.89 -1.44
N TRP A 68 -5.22 8.02 -1.92
CA TRP A 68 -4.77 7.33 -3.13
C TRP A 68 -4.69 5.80 -2.93
N MET A 69 -4.22 5.34 -1.77
CA MET A 69 -4.23 3.91 -1.42
C MET A 69 -5.65 3.37 -1.28
N ALA A 70 -6.55 4.14 -0.68
CA ALA A 70 -7.95 3.78 -0.52
C ALA A 70 -8.65 3.67 -1.89
N ASP A 71 -8.42 4.61 -2.81
CA ASP A 71 -8.96 4.58 -4.16
C ASP A 71 -8.52 3.30 -4.91
N LYS A 72 -7.24 2.94 -4.82
CA LYS A 72 -6.72 1.73 -5.47
C LYS A 72 -7.24 0.42 -4.87
N LEU A 73 -7.47 0.39 -3.55
CA LEU A 73 -8.10 -0.75 -2.88
C LEU A 73 -9.58 -0.89 -3.25
N VAL A 74 -10.29 0.24 -3.36
CA VAL A 74 -11.69 0.28 -3.77
C VAL A 74 -11.84 -0.09 -5.24
N GLU A 75 -10.95 0.38 -6.12
CA GLU A 75 -10.89 0.00 -7.54
C GLU A 75 -10.69 -1.51 -7.70
N TYR A 76 -9.70 -2.10 -7.02
CA TYR A 76 -9.48 -3.55 -7.04
C TYR A 76 -10.68 -4.34 -6.51
N SER A 77 -11.31 -3.85 -5.44
CA SER A 77 -12.48 -4.49 -4.84
C SER A 77 -13.71 -4.37 -5.76
N LYS A 78 -13.89 -3.24 -6.43
CA LYS A 78 -14.96 -3.02 -7.41
C LYS A 78 -14.81 -3.95 -8.61
N ASP A 79 -13.62 -4.04 -9.20
CA ASP A 79 -13.37 -4.93 -10.34
C ASP A 79 -13.70 -6.39 -9.97
N ARG A 80 -13.27 -6.85 -8.79
CA ARG A 80 -13.51 -8.24 -8.36
C ARG A 80 -14.94 -8.51 -7.92
N ILE A 81 -15.65 -7.55 -7.33
CA ILE A 81 -17.04 -7.71 -6.87
C ILE A 81 -18.03 -7.53 -8.02
N ILE A 82 -17.75 -6.65 -8.97
CA ILE A 82 -18.60 -6.39 -10.16
C ILE A 82 -18.42 -7.49 -11.22
N GLU A 83 -17.32 -8.24 -11.22
CA GLU A 83 -17.18 -9.45 -12.04
C GLU A 83 -17.96 -10.67 -11.50
N ILE A 84 -18.39 -10.69 -10.23
CA ILE A 84 -19.19 -11.79 -9.67
C ILE A 84 -20.54 -11.96 -10.40
N PRO A 85 -21.32 -10.90 -10.69
CA PRO A 85 -22.57 -11.09 -11.43
C PRO A 85 -22.35 -11.54 -12.88
N THR A 86 -21.26 -11.19 -13.58
CA THR A 86 -21.08 -11.64 -14.98
C THR A 86 -20.64 -13.09 -15.10
N VAL A 87 -19.90 -13.63 -14.12
CA VAL A 87 -19.55 -15.06 -14.09
C VAL A 87 -20.66 -15.95 -13.54
N VAL A 88 -21.55 -15.41 -12.68
CA VAL A 88 -22.70 -16.15 -12.12
C VAL A 88 -23.94 -16.06 -13.02
N PHE A 89 -24.25 -14.89 -13.61
CA PHE A 89 -25.39 -14.72 -14.53
C PHE A 89 -25.04 -14.99 -16.00
N GLY A 90 -23.76 -15.16 -16.35
CA GLY A 90 -23.30 -15.50 -17.70
C GLY A 90 -23.18 -17.00 -18.00
N LYS A 91 -23.44 -17.89 -17.03
CA LYS A 91 -23.50 -19.35 -17.24
C LYS A 91 -24.85 -19.93 -16.79
N GLY A 92 -25.84 -19.81 -17.68
CA GLY A 92 -27.16 -20.47 -17.64
C GLY A 92 -28.29 -19.45 -17.75
N LEU A 93 -29.16 -19.42 -18.76
CA LEU A 93 -29.56 -20.28 -19.89
C LEU A 93 -30.11 -19.34 -20.99
N PRO A 94 -30.39 -19.77 -22.24
CA PRO A 94 -30.32 -21.11 -22.86
C PRO A 94 -29.09 -21.35 -23.75
#